data_AF-A6XGS3-F1
#
_entry.id   AF-A6XGS3-F1
#
_cell.length_a   1.000
_cell.length_b   1.000
_cell.length_c   1.000
_cell.angle_alpha   90.00
_cell.angle_beta   90.00
_cell.angle_gamma   90.00
#
_symmetry.space_group_name_H-M   'P 1'
#
loop_
_entity.id
_entity.type
_entity.pdbx_description
1 polymer ?
#
loop_
_entity_poly.entity_id
_entity_poly.type
_entity_poly.pdbx_seq_one_letter_code
_entity_poly.pdbx_strand_id
1 'polypeptide(L)'
;GGFILSASHNPGGPENDFGIKFNYSGGEPAPERITDKIFGETSKVSVLNIAQINDVDLSKVGVTKFGDFEVEVVDSVEDYLATLKSVFDFGLLKNFLSRPDFRLIFDAMHAVTGPYAKRIFVEELGAPASSIKDFVPSPTFNNGHPDPNLTYAHELVDIMWGKDAPN
;
A
#
# COMPACT_ATOMS: atom_id res chain seq x y z
N GLY A 1 -18.25 -3.66 0.05
CA GLY A 1 -17.08 -4.43 0.48
C GLY A 1 -16.01 -4.33 -0.58
N GLY A 2 -14.83 -4.90 -0.34
CA GLY A 2 -13.71 -4.81 -1.27
C GLY A 2 -12.79 -6.01 -1.13
N PHE A 3 -12.26 -6.48 -2.26
CA PHE A 3 -11.16 -7.43 -2.27
C PHE A 3 -9.84 -6.71 -2.11
N ILE A 4 -8.94 -7.27 -1.32
CA ILE A 4 -7.58 -6.77 -1.12
C ILE A 4 -6.63 -7.88 -1.54
N LEU A 5 -5.85 -7.61 -2.59
CA LEU A 5 -4.80 -8.51 -3.07
C LEU A 5 -3.51 -8.23 -2.29
N SER A 6 -3.30 -8.97 -1.20
CA SER A 6 -2.15 -8.82 -0.32
C SER A 6 -1.88 -10.09 0.49
N ALA A 7 -0.63 -10.56 0.46
CA ALA A 7 -0.11 -11.57 1.37
C ALA A 7 0.47 -10.96 2.68
N SER A 8 0.02 -9.75 3.04
CA SER A 8 0.52 -9.01 4.21
C SER A 8 2.02 -8.71 4.12
N HIS A 9 2.82 -9.32 4.99
CA HIS A 9 4.26 -9.11 5.09
C HIS A 9 5.06 -10.27 4.46
N ASN A 10 4.38 -11.24 3.85
CA ASN A 10 5.05 -12.41 3.26
C ASN A 10 5.86 -11.99 2.01
N PRO A 11 6.93 -12.73 1.68
CA PRO A 11 7.67 -12.52 0.44
C PRO A 11 6.76 -12.56 -0.79
N GLY A 12 7.07 -11.73 -1.79
CA GLY A 12 6.33 -11.63 -3.04
C GLY A 12 7.07 -12.28 -4.21
N GLY A 13 6.35 -12.58 -5.28
CA GLY A 13 6.91 -13.08 -6.53
C GLY A 13 6.21 -14.35 -7.04
N PRO A 14 6.53 -14.80 -8.27
CA PRO A 14 5.83 -15.92 -8.92
C PRO A 14 5.91 -17.26 -8.15
N GLU A 15 7.00 -17.45 -7.40
CA GLU A 15 7.27 -18.66 -6.60
C GLU A 15 6.96 -18.48 -5.12
N ASN A 16 6.43 -17.31 -4.72
CA ASN A 16 6.11 -16.97 -3.34
C ASN A 16 4.60 -16.78 -3.17
N ASP A 17 4.19 -16.18 -2.06
CA ASP A 17 2.79 -16.15 -1.65
C ASP A 17 1.95 -15.16 -2.47
N PHE A 18 0.70 -15.56 -2.71
CA PHE A 18 -0.35 -14.69 -3.21
C PHE A 18 -1.56 -14.76 -2.28
N GLY A 19 -1.95 -13.62 -1.73
CA GLY A 19 -3.04 -13.51 -0.76
C GLY A 19 -4.22 -12.72 -1.31
N ILE A 20 -5.43 -13.23 -1.10
CA ILE A 20 -6.68 -12.51 -1.35
C ILE A 20 -7.44 -12.40 -0.02
N LYS A 21 -7.86 -11.18 0.34
CA LYS A 21 -8.70 -10.89 1.50
C LYS A 21 -9.98 -10.19 1.05
N PHE A 22 -11.03 -10.26 1.85
CA PHE A 22 -12.28 -9.53 1.61
C PHE A 22 -12.68 -8.72 2.85
N ASN A 23 -12.92 -7.42 2.66
CA ASN A 23 -13.46 -6.53 3.67
C ASN A 23 -14.95 -6.25 3.38
N TYR A 24 -15.74 -6.13 4.45
CA TYR A 24 -17.18 -5.92 4.36
C TYR A 24 -17.55 -4.43 4.17
N SER A 25 -18.82 -4.07 4.39
CA SER A 25 -19.33 -2.73 4.05
C SER A 25 -18.76 -1.59 4.89
N GLY A 26 -18.34 -1.84 6.13
CA GLY A 26 -17.73 -0.83 7.00
C GLY A 26 -16.20 -0.71 6.86
N GLY A 27 -15.59 -1.47 5.94
CA GLY A 27 -14.13 -1.52 5.76
C GLY A 27 -13.41 -2.53 6.66
N GLU A 28 -14.14 -3.22 7.53
CA GLU A 28 -13.64 -4.26 8.42
C GLU A 28 -13.37 -5.59 7.67
N PRO A 29 -12.42 -6.41 8.15
CA PRO A 29 -12.25 -7.78 7.66
C PRO A 29 -13.55 -8.57 7.75
N ALA A 30 -13.84 -9.40 6.75
CA ALA A 30 -15.04 -10.24 6.76
C ALA A 30 -15.06 -11.14 8.02
N PRO A 31 -16.20 -11.24 8.72
CA PRO A 31 -16.30 -12.07 9.92
C PRO A 31 -16.23 -13.57 9.56
N GLU A 32 -15.85 -14.39 10.54
CA GLU A 32 -15.62 -15.84 10.37
C GLU A 32 -16.78 -16.57 9.68
N ARG A 33 -18.03 -16.24 10.05
CA ARG A 33 -19.24 -16.78 9.43
C ARG A 33 -19.29 -16.58 7.90
N ILE A 34 -18.69 -15.51 7.39
CA ILE A 34 -18.59 -15.25 5.94
C ILE A 34 -17.39 -16.00 5.34
N THR A 35 -16.23 -15.98 5.99
CA THR A 35 -15.04 -16.66 5.47
C THR A 35 -15.22 -18.18 5.40
N ASP A 36 -15.90 -18.79 6.37
CA ASP A 36 -16.23 -20.23 6.35
C ASP A 36 -17.16 -20.59 5.20
N LYS A 37 -18.11 -19.72 4.89
CA LYS A 37 -18.98 -19.88 3.73
C LYS A 37 -18.18 -19.79 2.43
N ILE A 38 -17.29 -18.81 2.31
CA ILE A 38 -16.40 -18.70 1.15
C ILE A 38 -15.59 -19.99 0.99
N PHE A 39 -14.97 -20.50 2.07
CA PHE A 39 -14.24 -21.76 2.04
C PHE A 39 -15.12 -22.94 1.57
N GLY A 40 -16.32 -23.06 2.13
CA GLY A 40 -17.29 -24.09 1.75
C GLY A 40 -17.69 -24.04 0.26
N GLU A 41 -17.86 -22.84 -0.30
CA GLU A 41 -18.16 -22.65 -1.73
C GLU A 41 -16.94 -22.94 -2.62
N THR A 42 -15.74 -22.48 -2.24
CA THR A 42 -14.51 -22.76 -3.01
C THR A 42 -14.20 -24.26 -3.13
N SER A 43 -14.65 -25.07 -2.16
CA SER A 43 -14.49 -26.53 -2.20
C SER A 43 -15.51 -27.24 -3.10
N LYS A 44 -16.56 -26.53 -3.56
CA LYS A 44 -17.68 -27.11 -4.33
C LYS A 44 -17.84 -26.48 -5.72
N VAL A 45 -17.27 -25.30 -5.94
CA VAL A 45 -17.41 -24.54 -7.17
C VAL A 45 -16.97 -25.39 -8.38
N SER A 46 -17.83 -25.47 -9.38
CA SER A 46 -17.60 -26.26 -10.60
C SER A 46 -17.62 -25.41 -11.87
N VAL A 47 -18.10 -24.16 -11.78
CA VAL A 47 -18.22 -23.22 -12.90
C VAL A 47 -17.79 -21.84 -12.42
N LEU A 48 -16.96 -21.18 -13.24
CA LEU A 48 -16.63 -19.77 -13.10
C LEU A 48 -17.38 -18.99 -14.17
N ASN A 49 -18.17 -18.00 -13.76
CA ASN A 49 -18.85 -17.10 -14.69
C ASN A 49 -17.89 -15.96 -15.04
N ILE A 50 -17.47 -15.90 -16.31
CA ILE A 50 -16.48 -14.93 -16.78
C ILE A 50 -17.10 -14.15 -17.94
N ALA A 51 -17.20 -12.83 -17.78
CA ALA A 51 -17.64 -11.94 -18.84
C ALA A 51 -16.53 -11.74 -19.89
N GLN A 52 -16.91 -11.66 -21.16
CA GLN A 52 -16.00 -11.33 -22.25
C GLN A 52 -16.00 -9.81 -22.45
N ILE A 53 -15.11 -9.12 -21.75
CA ILE A 53 -14.92 -7.67 -21.85
C ILE A 53 -13.46 -7.38 -22.19
N ASN A 54 -13.19 -6.22 -22.81
CA ASN A 54 -11.83 -5.79 -23.10
C ASN A 54 -11.08 -5.46 -21.80
N ASP A 55 -9.76 -5.60 -21.84
CA ASP A 55 -8.90 -5.22 -20.72
C ASP A 55 -9.00 -3.73 -20.42
N VAL A 56 -8.93 -3.39 -19.13
CA VAL A 56 -8.86 -2.01 -18.64
C VAL A 56 -7.40 -1.68 -18.33
N ASP A 57 -6.94 -0.53 -18.82
CA ASP A 57 -5.60 -0.03 -18.50
C ASP A 57 -5.56 0.49 -17.04
N LEU A 58 -5.10 -0.37 -16.12
CA LEU A 58 -5.01 -0.06 -14.70
C LEU A 58 -3.96 1.01 -14.35
N SER A 59 -3.15 1.47 -15.31
CA SER A 59 -2.16 2.51 -15.09
C SER A 59 -2.72 3.93 -15.20
N LYS A 60 -3.97 4.09 -15.63
CA LYS A 60 -4.60 5.39 -15.88
C LYS A 60 -5.86 5.55 -15.05
N VAL A 61 -5.89 6.60 -14.23
CA VAL A 61 -7.09 7.02 -13.50
C VAL A 61 -8.19 7.38 -14.49
N GLY A 62 -9.40 6.91 -14.23
CA GLY A 62 -10.59 7.19 -15.03
C GLY A 62 -11.59 6.04 -15.07
N VAL A 63 -12.71 6.30 -15.74
CA VAL A 63 -13.83 5.35 -15.86
C VAL A 63 -13.84 4.71 -17.24
N THR A 64 -13.87 3.38 -17.28
CA THR A 64 -14.10 2.58 -18.48
C THR A 64 -15.47 1.91 -18.39
N LYS A 65 -16.34 2.10 -19.39
CA LYS A 65 -17.71 1.58 -19.40
C LYS A 65 -17.88 0.39 -20.35
N PHE A 66 -18.65 -0.59 -19.91
CA PHE A 66 -19.07 -1.78 -20.63
C PHE A 66 -20.60 -1.93 -20.53
N GLY A 67 -21.33 -1.06 -21.24
CA GLY A 67 -22.78 -0.96 -21.10
C GLY A 67 -23.17 -0.41 -19.72
N ASP A 68 -23.92 -1.21 -18.95
CA ASP A 68 -24.36 -0.89 -17.58
C ASP A 68 -23.31 -1.23 -16.50
N PHE A 69 -22.21 -1.89 -16.88
CA PHE A 69 -21.07 -2.18 -15.99
C PHE A 69 -19.96 -1.14 -16.22
N GLU A 70 -19.28 -0.72 -15.17
CA GLU A 70 -18.14 0.19 -15.27
C GLU A 70 -16.99 -0.23 -14.34
N VAL A 71 -15.77 0.11 -14.77
CA VAL A 71 -14.55 -0.03 -14.01
C VAL A 71 -13.95 1.36 -13.84
N GLU A 72 -13.85 1.82 -12.60
CA GLU A 72 -13.18 3.07 -12.24
C GLU A 72 -11.82 2.76 -11.63
N VAL A 73 -10.76 3.22 -12.31
CA VAL A 73 -9.40 3.24 -11.75
C VAL A 73 -9.28 4.56 -10.99
N VAL A 74 -9.10 4.47 -9.68
CA VAL A 74 -8.99 5.65 -8.79
C VAL A 74 -7.53 5.95 -8.46
N ASP A 75 -7.26 7.20 -8.05
CA ASP A 75 -5.96 7.52 -7.45
C ASP A 75 -5.79 6.74 -6.15
N SER A 76 -4.68 6.03 -6.01
CA SER A 76 -4.45 5.15 -4.86
C SER A 76 -4.18 5.90 -3.54
N VAL A 77 -3.84 7.19 -3.58
CA VAL A 77 -3.37 7.94 -2.40
C VAL A 77 -4.31 9.07 -2.02
N GLU A 78 -5.03 9.68 -2.97
CA GLU A 78 -5.78 10.93 -2.75
C GLU A 78 -6.79 10.86 -1.61
N ASP A 79 -7.64 9.83 -1.55
CA ASP A 79 -8.65 9.67 -0.49
C ASP A 79 -8.01 9.44 0.90
N TYR A 80 -6.92 8.68 0.94
CA TYR A 80 -6.18 8.45 2.17
C TYR A 80 -5.51 9.74 2.67
N LEU A 81 -4.92 10.51 1.75
CA LEU A 81 -4.33 11.81 2.07
C LEU A 81 -5.37 12.81 2.58
N ALA A 82 -6.55 12.87 1.94
CA ALA A 82 -7.65 13.72 2.40
C ALA A 82 -8.08 13.36 3.83
N THR A 83 -8.15 12.06 4.12
CA THR A 83 -8.42 11.56 5.49
C THR A 83 -7.33 12.00 6.46
N LEU A 84 -6.05 11.84 6.13
CA LEU A 84 -4.95 12.29 6.98
C LEU A 84 -4.99 13.80 7.27
N LYS A 85 -5.28 14.63 6.25
CA LYS A 85 -5.42 16.08 6.40
C LYS A 85 -6.58 16.49 7.31
N SER A 86 -7.61 15.64 7.45
CA SER A 86 -8.72 15.86 8.37
C SER A 86 -8.39 15.48 9.83
N VAL A 87 -7.43 14.56 10.03
CA VAL A 87 -7.07 14.01 11.34
C VAL A 87 -5.87 14.72 11.94
N PHE A 88 -4.90 15.12 11.12
CA PHE A 88 -3.63 15.72 11.55
C PHE A 88 -3.48 17.17 11.09
N ASP A 89 -2.83 17.99 11.91
CA ASP A 89 -2.43 19.35 11.52
C ASP A 89 -1.21 19.30 10.58
N PHE A 90 -1.48 19.30 9.27
CA PHE A 90 -0.43 19.32 8.25
C PHE A 90 0.40 20.60 8.27
N GLY A 91 -0.14 21.72 8.76
CA GLY A 91 0.63 22.96 8.93
C GLY A 91 1.70 22.79 10.01
N LEU A 92 1.33 22.21 11.15
CA LEU A 92 2.26 21.89 12.23
C LEU A 92 3.31 20.87 11.78
N LEU A 93 2.90 19.79 11.11
CA LEU A 93 3.83 18.77 10.59
C LEU A 93 4.81 19.36 9.58
N LYS A 94 4.34 20.20 8.65
CA LYS A 94 5.20 20.89 7.67
C LYS A 94 6.20 21.81 8.35
N ASN A 95 5.76 22.59 9.34
CA ASN A 95 6.65 23.44 10.13
C ASN A 95 7.70 22.59 10.86
N PHE A 96 7.31 21.47 11.44
CA PHE A 96 8.22 20.56 12.12
C PHE A 96 9.26 19.95 11.16
N LEU A 97 8.84 19.43 9.99
CA LEU A 97 9.76 18.87 9.00
C LEU A 97 10.67 19.92 8.35
N SER A 98 10.29 21.20 8.34
CA SER A 98 11.11 22.29 7.79
C SER A 98 12.25 22.73 8.70
N ARG A 99 12.30 22.22 9.94
CA ARG A 99 13.33 22.59 10.91
C ARG A 99 14.71 22.12 10.43
N PRO A 100 15.76 22.97 10.50
CA PRO A 100 17.10 22.60 10.07
C PRO A 100 17.75 21.55 10.98
N ASP A 101 17.25 21.40 12.20
CA ASP A 101 17.71 20.44 13.21
C ASP A 101 16.85 19.16 13.26
N PHE A 102 16.04 18.91 12.23
CA PHE A 102 15.26 17.69 12.12
C PHE A 102 15.50 17.01 10.77
N ARG A 103 15.79 15.70 10.81
CA ARG A 103 15.87 14.86 9.61
C ARG A 103 14.96 13.64 9.74
N LEU A 104 14.43 13.19 8.60
CA LEU A 104 13.56 12.02 8.49
C LEU A 104 14.15 11.01 7.50
N ILE A 105 14.02 9.73 7.83
CA ILE A 105 14.12 8.62 6.88
C ILE A 105 12.90 7.70 7.07
N PHE A 106 12.26 7.33 5.97
CA PHE A 106 11.17 6.37 5.92
C PHE A 106 11.55 5.28 4.91
N ASP A 107 11.61 4.03 5.36
CA ASP A 107 11.85 2.89 4.48
C ASP A 107 10.53 2.25 4.08
N ALA A 108 10.22 2.29 2.79
CA ALA A 108 9.02 1.68 2.23
C ALA A 108 9.22 0.20 1.84
N MET A 109 10.44 -0.32 1.91
CA MET A 109 10.78 -1.73 1.65
C MET A 109 10.24 -2.26 0.30
N HIS A 110 10.20 -1.40 -0.73
CA HIS A 110 9.59 -1.70 -2.03
C HIS A 110 8.11 -2.13 -1.97
N ALA A 111 7.40 -1.75 -0.91
CA ALA A 111 6.00 -2.08 -0.69
C ALA A 111 5.06 -0.97 -1.17
N VAL A 112 3.76 -1.24 -1.06
CA VAL A 112 2.68 -0.32 -1.48
C VAL A 112 2.70 1.02 -0.73
N THR A 113 3.37 1.11 0.42
CA THR A 113 3.50 2.35 1.21
C THR A 113 4.37 3.41 0.52
N GLY A 114 5.21 3.04 -0.44
CA GLY A 114 6.14 3.95 -1.11
C GLY A 114 5.50 5.17 -1.78
N PRO A 115 4.52 4.99 -2.71
CA PRO A 115 3.76 6.09 -3.31
C PRO A 115 3.08 7.00 -2.27
N TYR A 116 2.56 6.43 -1.19
CA TYR A 116 1.92 7.17 -0.11
C TYR A 116 2.94 8.01 0.66
N ALA A 117 4.07 7.41 1.05
CA ALA A 117 5.13 8.09 1.77
C ALA A 117 5.71 9.25 0.95
N LYS A 118 5.91 9.06 -0.36
CA LYS A 118 6.35 10.13 -1.26
C LYS A 118 5.31 11.26 -1.34
N ARG A 119 4.04 10.94 -1.61
CA ARG A 119 2.96 11.95 -1.70
C ARG A 119 2.80 12.73 -0.38
N ILE A 120 2.83 12.05 0.76
CA ILE A 120 2.62 12.66 2.08
C ILE A 120 3.85 13.44 2.55
N PHE A 121 5.01 12.78 2.68
CA PHE A 121 6.16 13.41 3.32
C PHE A 121 6.86 14.39 2.39
N VAL A 122 7.01 14.07 1.10
CA VAL A 122 7.79 14.89 0.16
C VAL A 122 6.90 15.97 -0.47
N GLU A 123 5.81 15.57 -1.12
CA GLU A 123 5.01 16.50 -1.93
C GLU A 123 4.13 17.43 -1.09
N GLU A 124 3.52 16.91 -0.02
CA GLU A 124 2.63 17.69 0.85
C GLU A 124 3.37 18.37 2.00
N LEU A 125 4.21 17.62 2.74
CA LEU A 125 4.89 18.13 3.92
C LEU A 125 6.27 18.72 3.65
N GLY A 126 6.82 18.56 2.45
CA GLY A 126 8.06 19.24 2.02
C GLY A 126 9.37 18.61 2.50
N ALA A 127 9.36 17.34 2.93
CA ALA A 127 10.59 16.61 3.21
C ALA A 127 11.43 16.43 1.93
N PRO A 128 12.77 16.35 2.03
CA PRO A 128 13.62 16.00 0.89
C PRO A 128 13.21 14.65 0.27
N ALA A 129 13.33 14.50 -1.05
CA ALA A 129 13.05 13.22 -1.71
C ALA A 129 13.94 12.07 -1.18
N SER A 130 15.15 12.40 -0.70
CA SER A 130 16.08 11.46 -0.06
C SER A 130 15.58 10.93 1.29
N SER A 131 14.53 11.49 1.87
CA SER A 131 13.93 11.01 3.11
C SER A 131 13.09 9.75 2.92
N ILE A 132 12.81 9.32 1.69
CA ILE A 132 12.04 8.10 1.43
C ILE A 132 12.93 7.09 0.71
N LYS A 133 13.22 5.98 1.39
CA LYS A 133 13.99 4.85 0.88
C LYS A 133 13.04 3.81 0.28
N ASP A 134 13.50 3.15 -0.78
CA ASP A 134 12.82 2.02 -1.45
C ASP A 134 11.35 2.28 -1.80
N PHE A 135 11.02 3.52 -2.17
CA PHE A 135 9.63 3.96 -2.37
C PHE A 135 8.96 3.46 -3.66
N VAL A 136 9.71 2.80 -4.56
CA VAL A 136 9.16 2.24 -5.79
C VAL A 136 8.68 0.81 -5.49
N PRO A 137 7.36 0.54 -5.60
CA PRO A 137 6.82 -0.80 -5.35
C PRO A 137 7.43 -1.84 -6.30
N SER A 138 7.69 -3.04 -5.78
CA SER A 138 8.18 -4.16 -6.56
C SER A 138 7.33 -5.42 -6.31
N PRO A 139 6.97 -6.18 -7.35
CA PRO A 139 6.18 -7.41 -7.19
C PRO A 139 6.91 -8.50 -6.39
N THR A 140 8.24 -8.38 -6.23
CA THR A 140 9.06 -9.27 -5.41
C THR A 140 9.61 -8.58 -4.16
N PHE A 141 9.19 -7.35 -3.86
CA PHE A 141 9.83 -6.49 -2.85
C PHE A 141 11.36 -6.39 -3.05
N ASN A 142 11.80 -6.41 -4.31
CA ASN A 142 13.22 -6.47 -4.70
C ASN A 142 13.96 -7.69 -4.11
N ASN A 143 13.26 -8.83 -4.03
CA ASN A 143 13.69 -10.09 -3.38
C ASN A 143 13.95 -9.96 -1.86
N GLY A 144 13.46 -8.89 -1.24
CA GLY A 144 13.47 -8.69 0.20
C GLY A 144 12.22 -9.24 0.90
N HIS A 145 12.11 -8.94 2.19
CA HIS A 145 10.96 -9.31 3.02
C HIS A 145 10.32 -8.03 3.58
N PRO A 146 9.06 -7.71 3.24
CA PRO A 146 8.41 -6.44 3.61
C PRO A 146 7.84 -6.49 5.04
N ASP A 147 8.65 -6.95 6.01
CA ASP A 147 8.29 -7.01 7.42
C ASP A 147 9.23 -6.13 8.25
N PRO A 148 8.76 -5.01 8.82
CA PRO A 148 9.62 -4.05 9.50
C PRO A 148 10.06 -4.56 10.89
N ASN A 149 11.13 -5.35 10.92
CA ASN A 149 11.77 -5.84 12.14
C ASN A 149 13.30 -5.72 12.07
N LEU A 150 14.00 -5.99 13.18
CA LEU A 150 15.46 -5.83 13.28
C LEU A 150 16.26 -6.71 12.29
N THR A 151 15.64 -7.75 11.73
CA THR A 151 16.27 -8.64 10.76
C THR A 151 16.10 -8.13 9.34
N TYR A 152 14.87 -7.79 8.93
CA TYR A 152 14.59 -7.46 7.53
C TYR A 152 14.76 -5.96 7.23
N ALA A 153 14.48 -5.07 8.19
CA ALA A 153 14.74 -3.64 8.08
C ALA A 153 16.15 -3.26 8.56
N HIS A 154 17.12 -4.17 8.39
CA HIS A 154 18.49 -3.98 8.89
C HIS A 154 19.16 -2.72 8.32
N GLU A 155 18.92 -2.38 7.05
CA GLU A 155 19.48 -1.15 6.45
C GLU A 155 18.97 0.11 7.16
N LEU A 156 17.68 0.15 7.50
CA LEU A 156 17.11 1.25 8.28
C LEU A 156 17.72 1.29 9.69
N VAL A 157 17.91 0.14 10.31
CA VAL A 157 18.56 0.02 11.63
C VAL A 157 19.99 0.55 11.58
N ASP A 158 20.76 0.17 10.56
CA ASP A 158 22.14 0.62 10.35
C ASP A 158 22.22 2.13 10.12
N ILE A 159 21.26 2.70 9.37
CA ILE A 159 21.14 4.16 9.19
C ILE A 159 20.90 4.85 10.53
N MET A 160 19.96 4.34 11.34
CA MET A 160 19.58 4.95 12.61
C MET A 160 20.63 4.77 13.72
N TRP A 161 21.49 3.76 13.64
CA TRP A 161 22.64 3.57 14.54
C TRP A 161 23.95 4.14 14.01
N GLY A 162 23.94 4.69 12.79
CA GLY A 162 25.08 5.35 12.16
C GLY A 162 25.41 6.70 12.81
N LYS A 163 26.66 7.16 12.61
CA LYS A 163 27.10 8.47 13.10
C LYS A 163 26.33 9.64 12.50
N ASP A 164 25.82 9.47 11.29
CA ASP A 164 25.09 10.47 10.53
C ASP A 164 23.57 10.24 10.56
N ALA A 165 23.06 9.44 11.51
CA ALA A 165 21.65 9.13 11.67
C ALA A 165 20.78 10.41 11.61
N PRO A 166 19.57 10.34 11.04
CA PRO A 166 18.61 11.43 11.13
C PRO A 166 18.38 11.83 12.59
N ASN A 167 18.76 13.07 12.93
CA ASN A 167 18.67 13.66 14.27
C ASN A 167 17.66 14.81 14.22
#